data_AF-A0A7S1QMY6-F1
#
_entry.id   AF-A0A7S1QMY6-F1
#
_cell.length_a   1.000
_cell.length_b   1.000
_cell.length_c   1.000
_cell.angle_alpha   90.00
_cell.angle_beta   90.00
_cell.angle_gamma   90.00
#
_symmetry.space_group_name_H-M   'P 1'
#
loop_
_entity.id
_entity.type
_entity.pdbx_description
1 polymer ?
#
loop_
_entity_poly.entity_id
_entity_poly.type
_entity_poly.pdbx_seq_one_letter_code
_entity_poly.pdbx_strand_id
1 'polypeptide(L)'
;NRFKDIGHHRRDKDWPGLANVTALQGAGACPGRASEAKHDGDAEGSYDIFDFGAGRGWDCLFFAKGARCRTLAVDADSRNVRWLRQIFRPLLVHGQLALLHAAIVPDSHGSATAPFCLYTESEWSEQQQGSVSEYCVQVEDVPAWTCLDVVERFGLPSLYWKMDIEESELDCLRSLHLAAPTLKARLPLYLSVESPRRPSLIAEVFRLMEGLGFGRFKLVSQQIYSERRSDFGIYSSGLFGEEAVDEVSGTEWRSSQAV
;
A
#
# COMPACT_ATOMS: atom_id res chain seq x y z
N ASN A 1 7.47 22.44 2.56
CA ASN A 1 6.46 21.36 2.50
C ASN A 1 6.06 21.05 1.06
N ARG A 2 6.99 20.64 0.20
CA ARG A 2 6.69 20.27 -1.20
C ARG A 2 7.46 19.04 -1.65
N PHE A 3 7.56 18.01 -0.82
CA PHE A 3 8.09 16.72 -1.25
C PHE A 3 7.22 15.64 -0.61
N LYS A 4 6.54 14.86 -1.46
CA LYS A 4 5.90 13.58 -1.07
C LYS A 4 6.88 12.52 -1.57
N ASP A 5 7.64 11.96 -0.65
CA ASP A 5 8.61 10.91 -0.95
C ASP A 5 8.01 9.58 -0.51
N ILE A 6 8.15 8.54 -1.34
CA ILE A 6 7.83 7.16 -0.96
C ILE A 6 9.11 6.40 -0.68
N GLY A 7 9.16 5.72 0.46
CA GLY A 7 10.14 4.67 0.72
C GLY A 7 9.67 3.33 0.14
N HIS A 8 10.40 2.76 -0.81
CA HIS A 8 10.26 1.34 -1.14
C HIS A 8 11.30 0.55 -0.37
N HIS A 9 10.92 -0.59 0.18
CA HIS A 9 11.77 -1.44 0.99
C HIS A 9 11.74 -2.88 0.50
N ARG A 10 12.91 -3.53 0.49
CA ARG A 10 13.08 -4.91 0.01
C ARG A 10 13.64 -5.79 1.11
N ARG A 11 13.19 -7.05 1.12
CA ARG A 11 13.76 -8.09 1.97
C ARG A 11 14.96 -8.77 1.32
N ASP A 12 16.00 -8.99 2.13
CA ASP A 12 17.12 -9.85 1.78
C ASP A 12 16.73 -11.29 2.11
N LYS A 13 16.05 -11.97 1.19
CA LYS A 13 15.91 -13.42 1.23
C LYS A 13 16.57 -14.01 -0.01
N ASP A 14 17.37 -15.05 0.20
CA ASP A 14 17.66 -16.05 -0.81
C ASP A 14 16.36 -16.75 -1.16
N TRP A 15 15.60 -16.16 -2.08
CA TRP A 15 14.45 -16.83 -2.69
C TRP A 15 15.01 -17.76 -3.77
N PRO A 16 14.94 -19.09 -3.62
CA PRO A 16 15.53 -20.03 -4.58
C PRO A 16 14.90 -19.98 -5.99
N GLY A 17 13.89 -19.12 -6.21
CA GLY A 17 13.20 -18.96 -7.51
C GLY A 17 13.72 -17.84 -8.42
N LEU A 18 14.68 -17.01 -8.01
CA LEU A 18 15.11 -15.86 -8.83
C LEU A 18 16.24 -16.13 -9.83
N ALA A 19 16.87 -17.32 -9.80
CA ALA A 19 17.98 -17.64 -10.69
C ALA A 19 17.59 -17.83 -12.17
N ASN A 20 16.29 -17.81 -12.53
CA ASN A 20 15.81 -18.08 -13.88
C ASN A 20 14.87 -16.99 -14.48
N VAL A 21 14.82 -15.79 -13.91
CA VAL A 21 14.06 -14.68 -14.53
C VAL A 21 15.02 -13.72 -15.22
N THR A 22 15.67 -14.21 -16.28
CA THR A 22 16.48 -13.38 -17.16
C THR A 22 15.61 -12.78 -18.27
N ALA A 23 15.55 -11.45 -18.24
CA ALA A 23 15.35 -10.55 -19.37
C ALA A 23 13.95 -10.46 -20.02
N LEU A 24 13.28 -9.36 -19.63
CA LEU A 24 12.59 -8.40 -20.51
C LEU A 24 11.40 -8.91 -21.33
N GLN A 25 10.21 -8.82 -20.70
CA GLN A 25 8.98 -8.32 -21.32
C GLN A 25 8.01 -7.77 -20.24
N GLY A 26 8.33 -6.55 -19.78
CA GLY A 26 7.41 -5.53 -19.25
C GLY A 26 6.57 -5.89 -18.03
N ALA A 27 7.02 -5.47 -16.83
CA ALA A 27 6.54 -5.86 -15.51
C ALA A 27 6.82 -7.36 -15.23
N GLY A 28 7.32 -7.75 -14.07
CA GLY A 28 6.58 -7.52 -12.83
C GLY A 28 5.22 -8.22 -12.84
N ALA A 29 4.89 -9.01 -13.87
CA ALA A 29 3.69 -9.82 -13.92
C ALA A 29 3.64 -10.67 -12.66
N CYS A 30 2.54 -10.57 -11.91
CA CYS A 30 2.35 -11.45 -10.77
C CYS A 30 2.54 -12.90 -11.26
N PRO A 31 3.47 -13.67 -10.66
CA PRO A 31 3.92 -14.94 -11.20
C PRO A 31 2.70 -15.81 -11.49
N GLY A 32 2.58 -16.20 -12.75
CA GLY A 32 1.31 -16.54 -13.37
C GLY A 32 0.46 -17.52 -12.57
N ARG A 33 -0.73 -17.09 -12.15
CA ARG A 33 -1.86 -18.00 -12.17
C ARG A 33 -2.19 -18.25 -13.63
N ALA A 34 -1.66 -19.35 -14.17
CA ALA A 34 -2.35 -20.03 -15.26
C ALA A 34 -3.81 -20.23 -14.82
N SER A 35 -4.74 -20.03 -15.74
CA SER A 35 -6.17 -20.14 -15.54
C SER A 35 -6.58 -21.52 -15.00
N GLU A 36 -6.49 -21.74 -13.70
CA GLU A 36 -7.13 -22.88 -13.05
C GLU A 36 -8.44 -22.40 -12.44
N ALA A 37 -9.53 -22.92 -13.00
CA ALA A 37 -10.87 -22.70 -12.50
C ALA A 37 -10.93 -23.14 -11.04
N LYS A 38 -11.33 -22.23 -10.15
CA LYS A 38 -11.53 -22.54 -8.72
C LYS A 38 -12.56 -23.67 -8.58
N HIS A 39 -12.24 -24.65 -7.75
CA HIS A 39 -13.23 -25.53 -7.13
C HIS A 39 -13.96 -24.77 -6.01
N ASP A 40 -15.26 -25.03 -5.88
CA ASP A 40 -16.08 -24.50 -4.78
C ASP A 40 -15.54 -25.02 -3.44
N GLY A 41 -15.01 -24.12 -2.60
CA GLY A 41 -14.59 -24.42 -1.23
C GLY A 41 -13.21 -23.89 -0.82
N ASP A 42 -12.39 -23.39 -1.74
CA ASP A 42 -11.11 -22.78 -1.38
C ASP A 42 -11.31 -21.41 -0.73
N ALA A 43 -10.67 -21.23 0.43
CA ALA A 43 -10.61 -19.97 1.17
C ALA A 43 -10.39 -18.78 0.22
N GLU A 44 -11.10 -17.68 0.53
CA GLU A 44 -11.07 -16.38 -0.16
C GLU A 44 -9.63 -16.07 -0.64
N GLY A 45 -9.35 -16.31 -1.93
CA GLY A 45 -7.99 -16.58 -2.37
C GLY A 45 -6.99 -15.46 -2.06
N SER A 46 -5.73 -15.83 -1.80
CA SER A 46 -4.60 -14.93 -1.55
C SER A 46 -4.47 -13.80 -2.58
N TYR A 47 -4.18 -12.59 -2.07
CA TYR A 47 -3.87 -11.40 -2.85
C TYR A 47 -2.37 -11.29 -3.10
N ASP A 48 -2.01 -10.61 -4.17
CA ASP A 48 -0.62 -10.30 -4.47
C ASP A 48 -0.23 -8.92 -3.94
N ILE A 49 -1.21 -8.00 -3.92
CA ILE A 49 -1.01 -6.60 -3.62
C ILE A 49 -2.03 -6.13 -2.61
N PHE A 50 -1.56 -5.44 -1.57
CA PHE A 50 -2.38 -4.56 -0.75
C PHE A 50 -2.09 -3.10 -1.14
N ASP A 51 -3.12 -2.37 -1.55
CA ASP A 51 -3.06 -0.94 -1.90
C ASP A 51 -3.90 -0.16 -0.87
N PHE A 52 -3.21 0.35 0.16
CA PHE A 52 -3.83 1.13 1.22
C PHE A 52 -3.79 2.60 0.84
N GLY A 53 -4.95 3.26 0.99
CA GLY A 53 -5.20 4.59 0.45
C GLY A 53 -5.30 4.54 -1.07
N ALA A 54 -6.20 3.69 -1.56
CA ALA A 54 -6.36 3.45 -2.98
C ALA A 54 -6.79 4.70 -3.76
N GLY A 55 -7.43 5.67 -3.10
CA GLY A 55 -7.89 6.92 -3.68
C GLY A 55 -8.78 6.69 -4.89
N ARG A 56 -8.39 7.27 -6.02
CA ARG A 56 -9.09 7.08 -7.31
C ARG A 56 -8.72 5.78 -8.04
N GLY A 57 -7.84 4.95 -7.47
CA GLY A 57 -7.52 3.60 -7.92
C GLY A 57 -6.47 3.51 -9.02
N TRP A 58 -5.60 4.51 -9.15
CA TRP A 58 -4.56 4.50 -10.20
C TRP A 58 -3.50 3.42 -9.96
N ASP A 59 -3.05 3.27 -8.72
CA ASP A 59 -2.11 2.20 -8.35
C ASP A 59 -2.78 0.82 -8.45
N CYS A 60 -4.05 0.70 -8.02
CA CYS A 60 -4.88 -0.47 -8.30
C CYS A 60 -4.92 -0.81 -9.81
N LEU A 61 -5.09 0.17 -10.70
CA LEU A 61 -5.11 -0.07 -12.14
C LEU A 61 -3.74 -0.54 -12.65
N PHE A 62 -2.65 0.07 -12.18
CA PHE A 62 -1.29 -0.33 -12.50
C PHE A 62 -1.07 -1.82 -12.15
N PHE A 63 -1.39 -2.22 -10.92
CA PHE A 63 -1.18 -3.59 -10.47
C PHE A 63 -2.16 -4.60 -11.09
N ALA A 64 -3.46 -4.30 -11.05
CA ALA A 64 -4.47 -5.23 -11.52
C ALA A 64 -4.42 -5.33 -13.05
N LYS A 65 -4.47 -4.24 -13.80
CA LYS A 65 -4.54 -4.32 -15.26
C LYS A 65 -3.17 -4.49 -15.91
N GLY A 66 -2.16 -3.77 -15.44
CA GLY A 66 -0.80 -3.81 -15.98
C GLY A 66 -0.09 -5.09 -15.60
N ALA A 67 0.13 -5.30 -14.29
CA ALA A 67 0.86 -6.45 -13.76
C ALA A 67 0.01 -7.73 -13.60
N ARG A 68 -1.29 -7.67 -13.87
CA ARG A 68 -2.23 -8.80 -13.76
C ARG A 68 -2.31 -9.43 -12.37
N CYS A 69 -2.12 -8.60 -11.35
CA CYS A 69 -2.14 -9.01 -9.95
C CYS A 69 -3.56 -9.03 -9.37
N ARG A 70 -3.78 -9.83 -8.32
CA ARG A 70 -4.96 -9.70 -7.46
C ARG A 70 -4.69 -8.67 -6.38
N THR A 71 -5.48 -7.61 -6.36
CA THR A 71 -5.27 -6.47 -5.47
C THR A 71 -6.40 -6.34 -4.46
N LEU A 72 -6.06 -6.14 -3.19
CA LEU A 72 -6.97 -5.64 -2.18
C LEU A 72 -6.76 -4.13 -2.07
N ALA A 73 -7.74 -3.35 -2.52
CA ALA A 73 -7.81 -1.91 -2.32
C ALA A 73 -8.43 -1.61 -0.95
N VAL A 74 -7.79 -0.78 -0.16
CA VAL A 74 -8.30 -0.30 1.12
C VAL A 74 -8.40 1.21 1.09
N ASP A 75 -9.58 1.75 1.37
CA ASP A 75 -9.80 3.20 1.44
C ASP A 75 -10.88 3.52 2.47
N ALA A 76 -10.70 4.65 3.17
CA ALA A 76 -11.61 5.12 4.20
C ALA A 76 -12.64 6.12 3.67
N ASP A 77 -12.30 6.89 2.63
CA ASP A 77 -13.18 7.91 2.07
C ASP A 77 -14.32 7.26 1.28
N SER A 78 -15.56 7.47 1.76
CA SER A 78 -16.74 6.87 1.16
C SER A 78 -16.94 7.28 -0.31
N ARG A 79 -16.40 8.43 -0.73
CA ARG A 79 -16.43 8.92 -2.13
C ARG A 79 -15.49 8.09 -3.00
N ASN A 80 -14.27 7.82 -2.54
CA ASN A 80 -13.31 6.96 -3.24
C ASN A 80 -13.85 5.54 -3.36
N VAL A 81 -14.37 4.97 -2.28
CA VAL A 81 -14.99 3.64 -2.29
C VAL A 81 -16.13 3.54 -3.31
N ARG A 82 -17.03 4.53 -3.35
CA ARG A 82 -18.11 4.58 -4.36
C ARG A 82 -17.56 4.68 -5.78
N TRP A 83 -16.58 5.55 -6.00
CA TRP A 83 -15.90 5.71 -7.28
C TRP A 83 -15.27 4.39 -7.75
N LEU A 84 -14.51 3.73 -6.88
CA LEU A 84 -13.85 2.46 -7.18
C LEU A 84 -14.85 1.37 -7.55
N ARG A 85 -15.96 1.26 -6.81
CA ARG A 85 -17.05 0.30 -7.13
C ARG A 85 -17.65 0.53 -8.51
N GLN A 86 -17.79 1.78 -8.92
CA GLN A 86 -18.38 2.13 -10.21
C GLN A 86 -17.40 1.91 -11.36
N ILE A 87 -16.20 2.48 -11.26
CA ILE A 87 -15.22 2.50 -12.36
C ILE A 87 -14.52 1.14 -12.53
N PHE A 88 -14.23 0.44 -11.44
CA PHE A 88 -13.53 -0.84 -11.47
C PHE A 88 -14.47 -2.05 -11.36
N ARG A 89 -15.77 -1.87 -11.61
CA ARG A 89 -16.77 -2.95 -11.59
C ARG A 89 -16.32 -4.21 -12.36
N PRO A 90 -15.72 -4.14 -13.57
CA PRO A 90 -15.24 -5.34 -14.25
C PRO A 90 -14.15 -6.10 -13.47
N LEU A 91 -13.20 -5.39 -12.85
CA LEU A 91 -12.13 -6.03 -12.07
C LEU A 91 -12.65 -6.63 -10.77
N LEU A 92 -13.62 -5.96 -10.13
CA LEU A 92 -14.30 -6.44 -8.93
C LEU A 92 -15.10 -7.73 -9.21
N VAL A 93 -15.89 -7.74 -10.30
CA VAL A 93 -16.69 -8.91 -10.69
C VAL A 93 -15.82 -10.12 -11.03
N HIS A 94 -14.67 -9.90 -11.67
CA HIS A 94 -13.73 -10.98 -11.98
C HIS A 94 -12.84 -11.39 -10.79
N GLY A 95 -13.00 -10.78 -9.61
CA GLY A 95 -12.21 -11.08 -8.41
C GLY A 95 -10.72 -10.71 -8.52
N GLN A 96 -10.38 -9.85 -9.48
CA GLN A 96 -9.04 -9.32 -9.68
C GLN A 96 -8.76 -8.13 -8.77
N LEU A 97 -9.81 -7.38 -8.43
CA LEU A 97 -9.79 -6.35 -7.41
C LEU A 97 -10.77 -6.76 -6.31
N ALA A 98 -10.39 -6.55 -5.05
CA ALA A 98 -11.30 -6.51 -3.92
C ALA A 98 -11.22 -5.12 -3.28
N LEU A 99 -12.27 -4.72 -2.58
CA LEU A 99 -12.37 -3.39 -1.97
C LEU A 99 -12.83 -3.51 -0.52
N LEU A 100 -12.02 -2.96 0.38
CA LEU A 100 -12.33 -2.80 1.80
C LEU A 100 -12.56 -1.32 2.10
N HIS A 101 -13.77 -0.98 2.58
CA HIS A 101 -14.06 0.35 3.11
C HIS A 101 -13.70 0.38 4.59
N ALA A 102 -12.53 0.91 4.92
CA ALA A 102 -12.05 0.99 6.30
C ALA A 102 -11.00 2.10 6.47
N ALA A 103 -11.03 2.75 7.64
CA ALA A 103 -9.90 3.50 8.16
C ALA A 103 -8.94 2.56 8.86
N ILE A 104 -7.64 2.77 8.62
CA ILE A 104 -6.58 2.08 9.34
C ILE A 104 -6.31 2.83 10.64
N VAL A 105 -6.40 2.12 11.76
CA VAL A 105 -6.29 2.69 13.12
C VAL A 105 -5.21 1.97 13.93
N PRO A 106 -4.67 2.59 14.99
CA PRO A 106 -3.76 1.91 15.92
C PRO A 106 -4.48 0.81 16.71
N ASP A 107 -3.73 -0.20 17.18
CA ASP A 107 -4.27 -1.32 17.98
C ASP A 107 -4.95 -0.85 19.29
N SER A 108 -4.64 0.36 19.76
CA SER A 108 -5.24 0.97 20.95
C SER A 108 -6.60 1.64 20.70
N HIS A 109 -7.07 1.75 19.45
CA HIS A 109 -8.30 2.48 19.10
C HIS A 109 -9.55 1.91 19.78
N GLY A 110 -9.66 0.58 19.88
CA GLY A 110 -10.67 -0.12 20.69
C GLY A 110 -12.13 0.02 20.24
N SER A 111 -12.44 0.81 19.21
CA SER A 111 -13.79 1.01 18.65
C SER A 111 -13.93 0.36 17.27
N ALA A 112 -15.14 -0.08 16.93
CA ALA A 112 -15.46 -0.67 15.62
C ALA A 112 -15.52 0.38 14.48
N THR A 113 -15.62 1.66 14.82
CA THR A 113 -15.62 2.78 13.87
C THR A 113 -14.64 3.85 14.30
N ALA A 114 -14.16 4.64 13.35
CA ALA A 114 -13.30 5.80 13.57
C ALA A 114 -13.88 7.03 12.85
N PRO A 115 -13.78 8.23 13.47
CA PRO A 115 -14.11 9.47 12.80
C PRO A 115 -13.07 9.75 11.72
N PHE A 116 -13.53 9.97 10.50
CA PHE A 116 -12.71 10.21 9.33
C PHE A 116 -13.09 11.55 8.71
N CYS A 117 -12.09 12.42 8.56
CA CYS A 117 -12.30 13.77 8.06
C CYS A 117 -12.12 13.78 6.55
N LEU A 118 -13.16 14.19 5.84
CA LEU A 118 -13.16 14.37 4.41
C LEU A 118 -12.67 15.77 4.05
N TYR A 119 -11.76 15.84 3.08
CA TYR A 119 -11.32 17.10 2.47
C TYR A 119 -11.92 17.27 1.06
N THR A 120 -11.80 18.47 0.48
CA THR A 120 -12.25 18.72 -0.90
C THR A 120 -11.55 17.79 -1.88
N GLU A 121 -10.23 17.67 -1.76
CA GLU A 121 -9.45 16.65 -2.46
C GLU A 121 -9.49 15.36 -1.65
N SER A 122 -10.10 14.33 -2.24
CA SER A 122 -10.37 13.05 -1.56
C SER A 122 -9.09 12.34 -1.12
N GLU A 123 -8.01 12.48 -1.88
CA GLU A 123 -6.71 11.89 -1.59
C GLU A 123 -6.06 12.41 -0.31
N TRP A 124 -6.50 13.56 0.21
CA TRP A 124 -5.93 14.14 1.43
C TRP A 124 -6.78 13.86 2.67
N SER A 125 -7.93 13.20 2.50
CA SER A 125 -8.80 12.85 3.62
C SER A 125 -8.06 11.92 4.59
N GLU A 126 -8.24 12.12 5.88
CA GLU A 126 -7.43 11.46 6.91
C GLU A 126 -8.27 11.12 8.14
N GLN A 127 -7.77 10.20 8.97
CA GLN A 127 -8.41 9.90 10.25
C GLN A 127 -8.38 11.14 11.14
N GLN A 128 -9.53 11.51 11.70
CA GLN A 128 -9.59 12.64 12.61
C GLN A 128 -8.92 12.27 13.94
N GLN A 129 -7.76 12.87 14.21
CA GLN A 129 -7.07 12.76 15.49
C GLN A 129 -7.23 14.06 16.28
N GLY A 130 -8.01 14.03 17.37
CA GLY A 130 -8.24 15.20 18.21
C GLY A 130 -9.17 16.23 17.58
N SER A 131 -8.74 17.50 17.52
CA SER A 131 -9.55 18.60 16.97
C SER A 131 -9.74 18.45 15.46
N VAL A 132 -10.94 18.77 14.97
CA VAL A 132 -11.26 18.77 13.54
C VAL A 132 -10.42 19.82 12.83
N SER A 133 -9.75 19.42 11.75
CA SER A 133 -8.98 20.32 10.87
C SER A 133 -9.87 21.41 10.26
N GLU A 134 -9.33 22.62 10.09
CA GLU A 134 -10.06 23.73 9.43
C GLU A 134 -10.39 23.43 7.96
N TYR A 135 -9.64 22.51 7.34
CA TYR A 135 -9.86 22.06 5.95
C TYR A 135 -10.89 20.94 5.87
N CYS A 136 -11.38 20.43 7.00
CA CYS A 136 -12.39 19.39 7.06
C CYS A 136 -13.72 19.88 6.52
N VAL A 137 -14.21 19.28 5.44
CA VAL A 137 -15.53 19.61 4.91
C VAL A 137 -16.63 18.83 5.60
N GLN A 138 -16.32 17.60 6.05
CA GLN A 138 -17.27 16.69 6.67
C GLN A 138 -16.52 15.64 7.50
N VAL A 139 -17.08 15.23 8.64
CA VAL A 139 -16.61 14.06 9.38
C VAL A 139 -17.60 12.91 9.16
N GLU A 140 -17.09 11.72 8.88
CA GLU A 140 -17.85 10.49 8.72
C GLU A 140 -17.32 9.42 9.69
N ASP A 141 -18.20 8.66 10.34
CA ASP A 141 -17.78 7.44 11.02
C ASP A 141 -17.64 6.30 10.01
N VAL A 142 -16.44 5.76 9.90
CA VAL A 142 -16.12 4.66 8.97
C VAL A 142 -15.65 3.43 9.75
N PRO A 143 -15.80 2.20 9.20
CA PRO A 143 -15.28 1.01 9.86
C PRO A 143 -13.78 1.15 10.17
N ALA A 144 -13.39 0.80 11.39
CA ALA A 144 -12.02 0.91 11.85
C ALA A 144 -11.35 -0.48 11.86
N TRP A 145 -10.16 -0.56 11.27
CA TRP A 145 -9.37 -1.80 11.16
C TRP A 145 -7.93 -1.51 11.52
N THR A 146 -7.30 -2.39 12.30
CA THR A 146 -5.84 -2.42 12.40
C THR A 146 -5.26 -3.09 11.16
N CYS A 147 -3.97 -2.90 10.90
CA CYS A 147 -3.32 -3.68 9.84
C CYS A 147 -3.27 -5.18 10.15
N LEU A 148 -3.24 -5.55 11.44
CA LEU A 148 -3.35 -6.95 11.83
C LEU A 148 -4.73 -7.53 11.51
N ASP A 149 -5.82 -6.80 11.75
CA ASP A 149 -7.18 -7.26 11.39
C ASP A 149 -7.28 -7.56 9.89
N VAL A 150 -6.69 -6.70 9.05
CA VAL A 150 -6.67 -6.91 7.59
C VAL A 150 -5.89 -8.19 7.25
N VAL A 151 -4.75 -8.42 7.89
CA VAL A 151 -3.95 -9.64 7.67
C VAL A 151 -4.66 -10.90 8.15
N GLU A 152 -5.32 -10.86 9.29
CA GLU A 152 -6.09 -11.98 9.82
C GLU A 152 -7.25 -12.34 8.90
N ARG A 153 -7.90 -11.32 8.32
CA ARG A 153 -9.03 -11.51 7.40
C ARG A 153 -8.62 -11.97 6.00
N PHE A 154 -7.61 -11.34 5.41
CA PHE A 154 -7.29 -11.50 3.97
C PHE A 154 -5.94 -12.21 3.71
N GLY A 155 -5.21 -12.56 4.76
CA GLY A 155 -3.84 -13.05 4.67
C GLY A 155 -2.83 -11.93 4.39
N LEU A 156 -1.58 -12.32 4.14
CA LEU A 156 -0.53 -11.39 3.68
C LEU A 156 -0.49 -11.34 2.15
N PRO A 157 -0.21 -10.17 1.54
CA PRO A 157 0.04 -10.10 0.11
C PRO A 157 1.34 -10.82 -0.23
N SER A 158 1.37 -11.46 -1.40
CA SER A 158 2.55 -12.20 -1.85
C SER A 158 3.70 -11.28 -2.31
N LEU A 159 3.37 -10.10 -2.84
CA LEU A 159 4.33 -9.27 -3.58
C LEU A 159 4.51 -7.88 -2.98
N TYR A 160 3.47 -7.04 -2.93
CA TYR A 160 3.54 -5.67 -2.42
C TYR A 160 2.53 -5.41 -1.33
N TRP A 161 2.96 -4.59 -0.38
CA TRP A 161 2.05 -3.82 0.46
C TRP A 161 2.44 -2.35 0.37
N LYS A 162 1.56 -1.58 -0.27
CA LYS A 162 1.69 -0.13 -0.45
C LYS A 162 0.78 0.59 0.54
N MET A 163 1.30 1.64 1.17
CA MET A 163 0.61 2.49 2.15
C MET A 163 0.82 3.96 1.81
N ASP A 164 -0.28 4.64 1.51
CA ASP A 164 -0.39 6.10 1.31
C ASP A 164 -1.75 6.52 1.94
N ILE A 165 -1.78 6.48 3.27
CA ILE A 165 -2.94 6.62 4.16
C ILE A 165 -2.77 7.80 5.12
N GLU A 166 -2.04 8.82 4.68
CA GLU A 166 -1.97 10.16 5.28
C GLU A 166 -1.73 10.11 6.81
N GLU A 167 -0.50 9.75 7.19
CA GLU A 167 0.04 9.59 8.57
C GLU A 167 -0.37 8.32 9.32
N SER A 168 -1.28 7.51 8.77
CA SER A 168 -1.68 6.23 9.38
C SER A 168 -0.70 5.07 9.07
N GLU A 169 0.33 5.32 8.24
CA GLU A 169 1.38 4.35 7.90
C GLU A 169 2.08 3.84 9.14
N LEU A 170 2.37 4.75 10.08
CA LEU A 170 3.15 4.41 11.27
C LEU A 170 2.37 3.51 12.22
N ASP A 171 1.06 3.72 12.34
CA ASP A 171 0.17 2.85 13.11
C ASP A 171 0.06 1.46 12.47
N CYS A 172 -0.01 1.40 11.13
CA CYS A 172 0.06 0.15 10.41
C CYS A 172 1.38 -0.60 10.64
N LEU A 173 2.52 0.09 10.51
CA LEU A 173 3.85 -0.49 10.73
C LEU A 173 4.04 -1.00 12.15
N ARG A 174 3.53 -0.26 13.15
CA ARG A 174 3.55 -0.69 14.56
C ARG A 174 2.73 -1.97 14.76
N SER A 175 1.51 -2.02 14.24
CA SER A 175 0.64 -3.21 14.31
C SER A 175 1.32 -4.43 13.66
N LEU A 176 1.92 -4.26 12.48
CA LEU A 176 2.69 -5.33 11.83
C LEU A 176 3.94 -5.74 12.60
N HIS A 177 4.65 -4.78 13.19
CA HIS A 177 5.87 -5.04 13.95
C HIS A 177 5.58 -5.85 15.23
N LEU A 178 4.46 -5.59 15.91
CA LEU A 178 4.02 -6.39 17.06
C LEU A 178 3.79 -7.86 16.66
N ALA A 179 3.22 -8.09 15.48
CA ALA A 179 3.00 -9.42 14.93
C ALA A 179 4.22 -10.00 14.16
N ALA A 180 5.35 -9.29 14.12
CA ALA A 180 6.51 -9.72 13.34
C ALA A 180 7.01 -11.14 13.68
N PRO A 181 7.07 -11.58 14.95
CA PRO A 181 7.54 -12.94 15.28
C PRO A 181 6.76 -14.05 14.56
N THR A 182 5.46 -13.85 14.33
CA THR A 182 4.59 -14.82 13.64
C THR A 182 4.51 -14.58 12.14
N LEU A 183 4.69 -13.34 11.68
CA LEU A 183 4.53 -12.96 10.27
C LEU A 183 5.83 -12.97 9.46
N LYS A 184 7.01 -12.86 10.08
CA LYS A 184 8.28 -12.56 9.39
C LYS A 184 8.66 -13.56 8.30
N ALA A 185 8.27 -14.83 8.38
CA ALA A 185 8.52 -15.78 7.29
C ALA A 185 7.65 -15.51 6.03
N ARG A 186 6.54 -14.80 6.18
CA ARG A 186 5.47 -14.66 5.18
C ARG A 186 5.22 -13.22 4.69
N LEU A 187 5.91 -12.22 5.26
CA LEU A 187 5.80 -10.82 4.81
C LEU A 187 6.12 -10.67 3.31
N PRO A 188 5.48 -9.70 2.62
CA PRO A 188 5.64 -9.47 1.18
C PRO A 188 7.10 -9.17 0.82
N LEU A 189 7.40 -9.32 -0.47
CA LEU A 189 8.73 -9.03 -1.01
C LEU A 189 9.08 -7.53 -0.88
N TYR A 190 8.08 -6.67 -1.09
CA TYR A 190 8.22 -5.24 -1.03
C TYR A 190 7.21 -4.60 -0.09
N LEU A 191 7.67 -3.56 0.61
CA LEU A 191 6.81 -2.59 1.27
C LEU A 191 7.03 -1.22 0.66
N SER A 192 5.95 -0.47 0.43
CA SER A 192 5.98 0.90 -0.07
C SER A 192 5.23 1.76 0.93
N VAL A 193 5.88 2.78 1.47
CA VAL A 193 5.37 3.61 2.56
C VAL A 193 5.55 5.07 2.21
N GLU A 194 4.51 5.88 2.32
CA GLU A 194 4.65 7.33 2.27
C GLU A 194 5.56 7.81 3.40
N SER A 195 6.53 8.67 3.07
CA SER A 195 7.40 9.27 4.07
C SER A 195 6.57 10.15 5.02
N PRO A 196 6.72 10.01 6.34
CA PRO A 196 5.99 10.84 7.28
C PRO A 196 6.33 12.32 7.07
N ARG A 197 5.34 13.21 7.21
CA ARG A 197 5.54 14.65 7.03
C ARG A 197 6.42 15.26 8.12
N ARG A 198 6.50 14.59 9.27
CA ARG A 198 7.33 14.97 10.42
C ARG A 198 8.68 14.28 10.35
N PRO A 199 9.79 15.02 10.13
CA PRO A 199 11.13 14.41 10.01
C PRO A 199 11.55 13.60 11.24
N SER A 200 11.06 13.95 12.43
CA SER A 200 11.33 13.22 13.67
C SER A 200 10.81 11.77 13.67
N LEU A 201 9.88 11.42 12.77
CA LEU A 201 9.31 10.08 12.68
C LEU A 201 10.03 9.18 11.67
N ILE A 202 10.88 9.73 10.80
CA ILE A 202 11.57 8.97 9.75
C ILE A 202 12.42 7.85 10.36
N ALA A 203 13.17 8.15 11.43
CA ALA A 203 13.98 7.15 12.12
C ALA A 203 13.14 5.99 12.70
N GLU A 204 11.90 6.27 13.13
CA GLU A 204 11.01 5.22 13.62
C GLU A 204 10.54 4.30 12.49
N VAL A 205 10.22 4.85 11.32
CA VAL A 205 9.86 4.06 10.13
C VAL A 205 10.99 3.10 9.78
N PHE A 206 12.23 3.58 9.62
CA PHE A 206 13.37 2.72 9.31
C PHE A 206 13.57 1.60 10.36
N ARG A 207 13.48 1.94 11.65
CA ARG A 207 13.59 0.96 12.74
C ARG A 207 12.51 -0.12 12.67
N LEU A 208 11.26 0.26 12.41
CA LEU A 208 10.14 -0.69 12.29
C LEU A 208 10.34 -1.61 11.08
N MET A 209 10.74 -1.04 9.94
CA MET A 209 11.04 -1.74 8.70
C MET A 209 12.16 -2.76 8.83
N GLU A 210 13.27 -2.38 9.45
CA GLU A 210 14.37 -3.30 9.72
C GLU A 210 13.93 -4.44 10.66
N GLY A 211 13.14 -4.13 11.69
CA GLY A 211 12.56 -5.11 12.59
C GLY A 211 11.70 -6.17 11.87
N LEU A 212 10.93 -5.73 10.88
CA LEU A 212 10.13 -6.57 9.98
C LEU A 212 11.02 -7.39 9.00
N GLY A 213 12.30 -7.04 8.87
CA GLY A 213 13.27 -7.74 8.03
C GLY A 213 13.46 -7.13 6.64
N PHE A 214 13.12 -5.84 6.48
CA PHE A 214 13.43 -5.07 5.29
C PHE A 214 14.72 -4.26 5.52
N GLY A 215 15.84 -4.75 4.99
CA GLY A 215 17.17 -4.17 5.20
C GLY A 215 17.65 -3.25 4.07
N ARG A 216 16.87 -3.13 2.99
CA ARG A 216 17.21 -2.27 1.85
C ARG A 216 16.07 -1.36 1.47
N PHE A 217 16.38 -0.20 0.93
CA PHE A 217 15.39 0.79 0.55
C PHE A 217 15.76 1.63 -0.67
N LYS A 218 14.75 2.30 -1.23
CA LYS A 218 14.83 3.39 -2.20
C LYS A 218 13.91 4.52 -1.72
N LEU A 219 14.37 5.77 -1.77
CA LEU A 219 13.53 6.97 -1.58
C LEU A 219 13.17 7.50 -2.95
N VAL A 220 11.87 7.59 -3.23
CA VAL A 220 11.36 7.90 -4.55
C VAL A 220 10.51 9.15 -4.47
N SER A 221 10.83 10.14 -5.30
CA SER A 221 10.01 11.34 -5.47
C SER A 221 8.74 10.98 -6.24
N GLN A 222 7.58 11.04 -5.60
CA GLN A 222 6.32 10.89 -6.34
C GLN A 222 6.18 12.00 -7.39
N GLN A 223 6.67 13.21 -7.10
CA GLN A 223 6.48 14.38 -7.98
C GLN A 223 7.00 14.15 -9.40
N ILE A 224 8.17 13.54 -9.53
CA ILE A 224 8.80 13.25 -10.82
C ILE A 224 7.88 12.39 -11.71
N TYR A 225 7.11 11.47 -11.10
CA TYR A 225 6.22 10.56 -11.82
C TYR A 225 4.78 11.09 -11.92
N SER A 226 4.36 11.93 -10.99
CA SER A 226 3.02 12.52 -10.89
C SER A 226 2.86 13.83 -11.67
N GLU A 227 3.95 14.41 -12.19
CA GLU A 227 3.95 15.74 -12.83
C GLU A 227 3.14 15.84 -14.13
N ARG A 228 2.67 14.73 -14.70
CA ARG A 228 1.68 14.77 -15.78
C ARG A 228 0.26 14.76 -15.21
N ARG A 229 -0.17 15.94 -14.75
CA ARG A 229 -1.59 16.35 -14.79
C ARG A 229 -2.07 16.33 -16.25
N SER A 230 -2.33 15.14 -16.78
CA SER A 230 -3.11 15.00 -18.00
C SER A 230 -4.58 15.29 -17.69
N ASP A 231 -5.38 15.61 -18.70
CA ASP A 231 -6.84 15.78 -18.58
C ASP A 231 -7.56 14.52 -18.03
N PHE A 232 -6.83 13.41 -17.87
CA PHE A 232 -7.30 12.15 -17.29
C PHE A 232 -6.86 11.93 -15.83
N GLY A 233 -6.01 12.79 -15.28
CA GLY A 233 -5.46 12.70 -13.92
C GLY A 233 -4.49 11.54 -13.75
N ILE A 234 -3.24 11.79 -13.39
CA ILE A 234 -2.33 10.71 -12.98
C ILE A 234 -1.75 11.07 -11.61
N TYR A 235 -2.40 10.53 -10.57
CA TYR A 235 -1.93 10.50 -9.19
C TYR A 235 -1.48 9.07 -8.88
N SER A 236 -0.59 8.51 -9.70
CA SER A 236 0.01 7.22 -9.38
C SER A 236 1.27 7.46 -8.56
N SER A 237 1.57 6.57 -7.63
CA SER A 237 2.77 6.61 -6.81
C SER A 237 4.08 6.50 -7.61
N GLY A 238 3.99 6.10 -8.89
CA GLY A 238 5.13 5.99 -9.80
C GLY A 238 5.52 4.53 -10.06
N LEU A 239 6.82 4.30 -10.27
CA LEU A 239 7.37 2.95 -10.46
C LEU A 239 7.60 2.28 -9.11
N PHE A 240 7.54 0.94 -9.07
CA PHE A 240 7.59 0.16 -7.84
C PHE A 240 8.78 -0.81 -7.81
N GLY A 241 9.32 -1.04 -6.62
CA GLY A 241 10.36 -2.04 -6.31
C GLY A 241 11.60 -1.96 -7.20
N GLU A 242 11.83 -2.96 -8.05
CA GLU A 242 13.03 -2.97 -8.90
C GLU A 242 13.03 -1.83 -9.93
N GLU A 243 11.86 -1.43 -10.42
CA GLU A 243 11.71 -0.34 -11.39
C GLU A 243 11.71 1.05 -10.73
N ALA A 244 11.51 1.11 -9.41
CA ALA A 244 11.60 2.35 -8.66
C ALA A 244 13.00 2.97 -8.76
N VAL A 245 13.07 4.29 -8.84
CA VAL A 245 14.33 5.04 -8.94
C VAL A 245 14.54 5.85 -7.67
N ASP A 246 15.55 5.44 -6.90
CA ASP A 246 16.02 6.16 -5.73
C ASP A 246 16.60 7.52 -6.13
N GLU A 247 16.25 8.57 -5.40
CA GLU A 247 16.69 9.95 -5.67
C GLU A 247 18.22 10.13 -5.63
N VAL A 248 18.94 9.27 -4.91
CA VAL A 248 20.38 9.41 -4.69
C VAL A 248 21.18 8.39 -5.50
N SER A 249 20.71 7.14 -5.54
CA SER A 249 21.44 5.99 -6.09
C SER A 249 20.84 5.44 -7.39
N GLY A 250 19.81 6.08 -7.94
CA GLY A 250 19.19 5.67 -9.19
C GLY A 250 18.45 4.34 -9.03
N THR A 251 18.74 3.35 -9.87
CA THR A 251 18.04 2.05 -9.82
C THR A 251 18.55 1.12 -8.71
N GLU A 252 19.64 1.48 -8.03
CA GLU A 252 20.24 0.66 -6.98
C GLU A 252 19.47 0.75 -5.66
N TRP A 253 19.59 -0.31 -4.86
CA TRP A 253 19.02 -0.35 -3.51
C TRP A 253 20.06 0.06 -2.47
N ARG A 254 19.70 0.95 -1.54
CA ARG A 254 20.56 1.36 -0.41
C ARG A 254 20.31 0.47 0.81
N SER A 255 21.34 0.26 1.63
CA SER A 255 21.20 -0.46 2.91
C SER A 255 20.60 0.45 3.97
N SER A 256 19.62 -0.03 4.74
CA SER A 256 19.03 0.71 5.85
C SER A 256 20.05 1.06 6.94
N GLN A 257 21.17 0.32 7.01
CA GLN A 257 22.27 0.60 7.95
C GLN A 257 23.12 1.83 7.57
N ALA A 258 22.91 2.37 6.37
CA ALA A 258 23.64 3.54 5.87
C ALA A 258 22.94 4.89 6.19
N VAL A 259 21.79 4.86 6.87
CA VAL A 259 20.97 6.02 7.27
C VAL A 259 20.88 6.06 8.79
#